data_AF-A0A1Q5ULH7-F1
#
_entry.id   AF-A0A1Q5ULH7-F1
#
_cell.length_a   1.000
_cell.length_b   1.000
_cell.length_c   1.000
_cell.angle_alpha   90.00
_cell.angle_beta   90.00
_cell.angle_gamma   90.00
#
_symmetry.space_group_name_H-M   'P 1'
#
loop_
_entity.id
_entity.type
_entity.pdbx_description
1 polymer ?
#
loop_
_entity_poly.entity_id
_entity_poly.type
_entity_poly.pdbx_seq_one_letter_code
_entity_poly.pdbx_strand_id
1 'polypeptide(L)'
;MFTTTNRKRPSPTSTNAAIARAPFGDEVIKKLEVPTAINDYNHYMGSVDIANQYRASYEIHRKTDRVWFPIFFFFIDAEIVNAYRIQYISKKQQGLAVVIYLVN
;
A
#
# COMPACT_ATOMS: atom_id res chain seq x y z
N MET A 1 16.00 14.06 13.11
CA MET A 1 16.32 12.65 13.44
C MET A 1 16.55 11.90 12.13
N PHE A 2 17.58 11.06 12.08
CA PHE A 2 17.93 10.26 10.90
C PHE A 2 17.87 8.77 11.27
N THR A 3 17.48 7.95 10.30
CA THR A 3 17.47 6.50 10.43
C THR A 3 18.35 5.92 9.32
N THR A 4 19.28 5.04 9.67
CA THR A 4 20.11 4.37 8.69
C THR A 4 19.36 3.17 8.12
N THR A 5 19.08 3.17 6.81
CA THR A 5 18.35 2.08 6.15
C THR A 5 19.11 1.55 4.93
N ASN A 6 18.95 0.26 4.64
CA ASN A 6 19.46 -0.35 3.41
C ASN A 6 18.54 0.08 2.26
N ARG A 7 19.06 0.94 1.37
CA ARG A 7 18.32 1.41 0.20
C ARG A 7 18.79 0.70 -1.04
N LYS A 8 17.86 0.37 -1.93
CA LYS A 8 18.16 -0.10 -3.29
C LYS A 8 18.45 1.10 -4.19
N ARG A 9 19.50 1.00 -5.00
CA ARG A 9 19.87 2.02 -5.99
C ARG A 9 18.71 2.19 -6.99
N PRO A 10 18.18 3.41 -7.17
CA PRO A 10 17.04 3.65 -8.05
C PRO A 10 17.39 3.43 -9.52
N SER A 11 16.39 3.11 -10.37
CA SER A 11 16.58 2.89 -11.81
C SER A 11 17.30 4.08 -12.48
N PRO A 12 18.20 3.83 -13.46
CA PRO A 12 18.81 4.91 -14.24
C PRO A 12 17.78 5.76 -14.99
N THR A 13 16.59 5.23 -15.25
CA THR A 13 15.49 5.93 -15.96
C THR A 13 14.59 6.77 -15.04
N SER A 14 14.83 6.78 -13.73
CA SER A 14 14.01 7.58 -12.80
C SER A 14 14.27 9.09 -12.99
N THR A 15 13.25 9.92 -12.78
CA THR A 15 13.30 11.38 -13.02
C THR A 15 14.51 12.06 -12.38
N ASN A 16 14.86 11.65 -11.15
CA ASN A 16 15.97 12.21 -10.38
C ASN A 16 17.16 11.25 -10.25
N ALA A 17 17.33 10.33 -11.21
CA ALA A 17 18.34 9.27 -11.16
C ALA A 17 19.76 9.82 -10.95
N ALA A 18 20.12 10.93 -11.62
CA ALA A 18 21.46 11.50 -11.52
C ALA A 18 21.83 11.87 -10.07
N ILE A 19 20.94 12.58 -9.37
CA ILE A 19 21.14 13.01 -7.98
C ILE A 19 21.00 11.81 -7.04
N ALA A 20 19.94 11.02 -7.20
CA ALA A 20 19.62 9.94 -6.27
C ALA A 20 20.61 8.77 -6.36
N ARG A 21 21.29 8.56 -7.50
CA ARG A 21 22.29 7.49 -7.68
C ARG A 21 23.71 7.91 -7.27
N ALA A 22 24.01 9.22 -7.22
CA ALA A 22 25.33 9.72 -6.82
C ALA A 22 25.83 9.14 -5.47
N PRO A 23 25.04 9.10 -4.38
CA PRO A 23 25.52 8.56 -3.10
C PRO A 23 25.76 7.05 -3.13
N PHE A 24 25.23 6.31 -4.11
CA PHE A 24 25.38 4.85 -4.20
C PHE A 24 26.71 4.40 -4.81
N GLY A 25 27.35 5.23 -5.65
CA GLY A 25 28.49 4.78 -6.45
C GLY A 25 28.09 3.58 -7.33
N ASP A 26 28.86 2.48 -7.24
CA ASP A 26 28.59 1.24 -7.98
C ASP A 26 27.71 0.25 -7.20
N GLU A 27 27.44 0.51 -5.92
CA GLU A 27 26.66 -0.39 -5.07
C GLU A 27 25.19 -0.44 -5.49
N VAL A 28 24.65 -1.66 -5.64
CA VAL A 28 23.22 -1.87 -5.94
C VAL A 28 22.35 -1.62 -4.72
N ILE A 29 22.87 -1.88 -3.52
CA ILE A 29 22.22 -1.61 -2.23
C ILE A 29 23.25 -0.94 -1.34
N LYS A 30 22.87 0.18 -0.73
CA LYS A 30 23.75 0.94 0.16
C LYS A 30 23.03 1.33 1.44
N LYS A 31 23.76 1.33 2.55
CA LYS A 31 23.27 1.83 3.85
C LYS A 31 23.36 3.35 3.84
N LEU A 32 22.21 4.03 3.88
CA LEU A 32 22.13 5.48 3.80
C LEU A 32 21.40 6.05 5.02
N GLU A 33 21.85 7.20 5.50
CA GLU A 33 21.11 7.98 6.48
C GLU A 33 20.00 8.75 5.78
N VAL A 34 18.76 8.49 6.18
CA VAL A 34 17.58 9.14 5.63
C VAL A 34 16.84 9.82 6.77
N PRO A 35 16.27 11.03 6.57
CA PRO A 35 15.41 11.63 7.58
C PRO A 35 14.31 10.67 8.00
N THR A 36 14.16 10.45 9.30
CA THR A 36 13.23 9.46 9.85
C THR A 36 11.80 9.70 9.35
N ALA A 37 11.35 10.96 9.33
CA ALA A 37 10.04 11.34 8.82
C ALA A 37 9.80 10.92 7.36
N ILE A 38 10.81 11.02 6.49
CA ILE A 38 10.71 10.61 5.07
C ILE A 38 10.68 9.09 4.97
N ASN A 39 11.47 8.40 5.80
CA ASN A 39 11.46 6.95 5.83
C ASN A 39 10.09 6.41 6.26
N ASP A 40 9.53 6.97 7.33
CA ASP A 40 8.22 6.57 7.86
C ASP A 40 7.11 6.86 6.86
N TYR A 41 7.13 8.05 6.23
CA TYR A 41 6.20 8.37 5.16
C TYR A 41 6.22 7.31 4.05
N ASN A 42 7.38 7.01 3.49
CA ASN A 42 7.50 6.01 2.42
C ASN A 42 7.09 4.61 2.86
N HIS A 43 7.24 4.28 4.14
CA HIS A 43 6.84 2.98 4.68
C HIS A 43 5.32 2.84 4.77
N TYR A 44 4.59 3.93 5.05
CA TYR A 44 3.14 3.91 5.29
C TYR A 44 2.28 4.55 4.17
N MET A 45 2.89 5.22 3.18
CA MET A 45 2.20 5.95 2.10
C MET A 45 1.22 5.08 1.28
N GLY A 46 1.55 3.81 1.04
CA GLY A 46 0.78 2.92 0.15
C GLY A 46 -0.53 2.39 0.73
N SER A 47 -0.91 2.78 1.94
CA SER A 47 -2.11 2.26 2.63
C SER A 47 -3.41 2.55 1.85
N VAL A 48 -3.54 3.74 1.26
CA VAL A 48 -4.70 4.13 0.44
C VAL A 48 -4.76 3.33 -0.86
N ASP A 49 -3.62 3.14 -1.53
CA ASP A 49 -3.54 2.37 -2.77
C ASP A 49 -3.91 0.91 -2.54
N ILE A 50 -3.45 0.31 -1.44
CA ILE A 50 -3.81 -1.04 -1.03
C ILE A 50 -5.32 -1.15 -0.77
N ALA A 51 -5.91 -0.18 -0.07
CA ALA A 51 -7.36 -0.16 0.19
C ALA A 51 -8.16 -0.05 -1.12
N ASN A 52 -7.71 0.81 -2.05
CA ASN A 52 -8.30 0.92 -3.38
C ASN A 52 -8.16 -0.37 -4.20
N GLN A 53 -7.03 -1.06 -4.11
CA GLN A 53 -6.82 -2.33 -4.79
C GLN A 53 -7.78 -3.42 -4.27
N TYR A 54 -7.93 -3.55 -2.95
CA TYR A 54 -8.91 -4.49 -2.39
C TYR A 54 -10.33 -4.15 -2.78
N ARG A 55 -10.69 -2.86 -2.75
CA ARG A 55 -12.02 -2.40 -3.15
C ARG A 55 -12.30 -2.70 -4.62
N ALA A 56 -11.34 -2.49 -5.51
CA ALA A 56 -11.49 -2.74 -6.95
C ALA A 56 -11.85 -4.20 -7.27
N SER A 57 -11.40 -5.17 -6.46
CA SER A 57 -11.77 -6.58 -6.61
C SER A 57 -13.24 -6.88 -6.27
N TYR A 58 -13.92 -6.01 -5.52
CA TYR A 58 -15.30 -6.18 -5.06
C TYR A 58 -16.24 -5.08 -5.56
N GLU A 59 -15.82 -4.28 -6.54
CA GLU A 59 -16.59 -3.11 -7.00
C GLU A 59 -17.94 -3.53 -7.62
N ILE A 60 -19.04 -3.15 -6.98
CA ILE A 60 -20.42 -3.40 -7.47
C ILE A 60 -21.06 -2.17 -8.12
N HIS A 61 -20.25 -1.17 -8.43
CA HIS A 61 -20.70 0.11 -8.98
C HIS A 61 -21.45 -0.08 -10.30
N ARG A 62 -22.60 0.61 -10.44
CA ARG A 62 -23.35 0.68 -11.71
C ARG A 62 -23.40 2.11 -12.22
N LYS A 63 -23.38 2.26 -13.54
CA LYS A 63 -23.61 3.56 -14.19
C LYS A 63 -24.99 4.10 -13.81
N THR A 64 -25.02 5.34 -13.32
CA THR A 64 -26.22 5.99 -12.81
C THR A 64 -26.07 7.51 -12.93
N ASP A 65 -27.18 8.20 -13.16
CA ASP A 65 -27.21 9.66 -13.21
C ASP A 65 -27.41 10.28 -11.81
N ARG A 66 -27.62 9.43 -10.79
CA ARG A 66 -27.80 9.86 -9.40
C ARG A 66 -26.44 10.06 -8.73
N VAL A 67 -26.10 11.31 -8.42
CA VAL A 67 -24.80 11.70 -7.83
C VAL A 67 -24.48 11.05 -6.48
N TRP A 68 -25.48 10.63 -5.69
CA TRP A 68 -25.27 10.00 -4.38
C TRP A 68 -25.03 8.48 -4.46
N PHE A 69 -25.38 7.84 -5.58
CA PHE A 69 -25.27 6.39 -5.74
C PHE A 69 -23.83 5.88 -5.72
N PRO A 70 -22.85 6.55 -6.37
CA PRO A 70 -21.44 6.17 -6.26
C PRO A 70 -20.91 6.25 -4.84
N ILE A 71 -21.36 7.24 -4.06
CA ILE A 71 -20.97 7.38 -2.65
C ILE A 71 -21.55 6.22 -1.83
N PHE A 72 -22.81 5.87 -2.06
CA PHE A 72 -23.47 4.76 -1.38
C PHE A 72 -22.74 3.42 -1.62
N PHE A 73 -22.44 3.09 -2.88
CA PHE A 73 -21.72 1.85 -3.18
C PHE A 73 -20.27 1.88 -2.73
N PHE A 74 -19.60 3.03 -2.76
CA PHE A 74 -18.27 3.17 -2.19
C PHE A 74 -18.25 2.76 -0.70
N PHE A 75 -19.27 3.13 0.07
CA PHE A 75 -19.38 2.71 1.48
C PHE A 75 -19.58 1.20 1.62
N ILE A 76 -20.43 0.58 0.79
CA ILE A 76 -20.63 -0.88 0.81
C ILE A 76 -19.32 -1.61 0.50
N ASP A 77 -18.62 -1.21 -0.56
CA ASP A 77 -17.39 -1.87 -0.97
C ASP A 77 -16.30 -1.72 0.09
N ALA A 78 -16.20 -0.54 0.71
CA ALA A 78 -15.28 -0.30 1.81
C ALA A 78 -15.63 -1.11 3.07
N GLU A 79 -16.92 -1.22 3.40
CA GLU A 79 -17.40 -1.99 4.55
C GLU A 79 -17.09 -3.49 4.41
N ILE A 80 -17.31 -4.06 3.21
CA ILE A 80 -17.00 -5.47 2.92
C ILE A 80 -15.51 -5.75 3.11
N VAL A 81 -14.64 -4.90 2.53
CA VAL A 81 -13.19 -5.04 2.68
C VAL A 81 -12.79 -4.93 4.16
N ASN A 82 -13.35 -3.96 4.90
CA ASN A 82 -13.05 -3.76 6.31
C ASN A 82 -13.50 -4.93 7.18
N ALA A 83 -14.71 -5.46 6.96
CA ALA A 83 -15.22 -6.62 7.68
C ALA A 83 -14.33 -7.86 7.47
N TYR A 84 -13.91 -8.10 6.23
CA TYR A 84 -12.95 -9.17 5.90
C TYR A 84 -11.62 -8.98 6.64
N ARG A 85 -11.06 -7.76 6.65
CA ARG A 85 -9.79 -7.46 7.33
C ARG A 85 -9.88 -7.66 8.84
N ILE A 86 -10.97 -7.25 9.47
CA ILE A 86 -11.20 -7.47 10.91
C ILE A 86 -11.28 -8.97 11.20
N GLN A 87 -12.04 -9.72 10.41
CA GLN A 87 -12.13 -11.18 10.56
C GLN A 87 -10.76 -11.85 10.40
N TYR A 88 -9.98 -11.45 9.39
CA TYR A 88 -8.63 -11.96 9.14
C TYR A 88 -7.71 -11.73 10.35
N ILE A 89 -7.68 -10.50 10.87
CA ILE A 89 -6.85 -10.13 12.02
C ILE A 89 -7.27 -10.93 13.26
N SER A 90 -8.59 -11.04 13.50
CA SER A 90 -9.13 -11.81 14.62
C SER A 90 -8.74 -13.30 14.56
N LYS A 91 -8.91 -13.95 13.39
CA LYS A 91 -8.52 -15.35 13.19
C LYS A 91 -7.01 -15.57 13.38
N LYS A 92 -6.19 -14.64 12.86
CA LYS A 92 -4.74 -14.69 13.00
C LYS A 92 -4.30 -14.60 14.47
N GLN A 93 -4.96 -13.75 15.27
CA GLN A 93 -4.69 -13.64 16.71
C GLN A 93 -5.07 -14.93 17.48
N GLN A 94 -6.08 -15.64 17.01
CA GLN A 94 -6.55 -16.91 17.60
C GLN A 94 -5.75 -18.14 17.14
N GLY A 95 -4.77 -17.98 16.24
CA GLY A 95 -3.98 -19.08 15.69
C GLY A 95 -4.76 -19.98 14.72
N LEU A 96 -5.94 -19.56 14.26
CA LEU A 96 -6.77 -20.32 13.32
C LEU A 96 -6.25 -20.13 11.89
N ALA A 97 -6.24 -21.21 11.11
CA ALA A 97 -5.94 -21.14 9.68
C ALA A 97 -6.99 -20.26 8.98
N VAL A 98 -6.53 -19.17 8.35
CA VAL A 98 -7.38 -18.36 7.49
C VAL A 98 -7.53 -19.11 6.18
N VAL A 99 -8.72 -19.66 5.94
CA VAL A 99 -9.03 -20.23 4.63
C VAL A 99 -9.33 -19.10 3.65
N ILE A 100 -8.44 -18.89 2.68
CA ILE A 100 -8.60 -17.90 1.60
C ILE A 100 -9.43 -18.58 0.50
N TYR A 101 -10.74 -18.34 0.47
CA TYR A 101 -11.61 -18.91 -0.58
C TYR A 101 -11.97 -17.96 -1.73
N LEU A 102 -11.52 -16.70 -1.75
CA LEU A 102 -12.08 -15.71 -2.68
C LEU A 102 -11.10 -14.67 -3.22
N VAL A 103 -9.88 -15.06 -3.60
CA VAL A 103 -9.02 -14.23 -4.46
C VAL A 103 -8.14 -15.13 -5.32
N ASN A 104 -8.55 -15.36 -6.58
CA ASN A 104 -7.67 -15.62 -7.72
C ASN A 104 -7.75 -14.40 -8.63
#